data_AF-A0A840NXV3-F1
#
_entry.id   AF-A0A840NXV3-F1
#
_cell.length_a   1.000
_cell.length_b   1.000
_cell.length_c   1.000
_cell.angle_alpha   90.00
_cell.angle_beta   90.00
_cell.angle_gamma   90.00
#
_symmetry.space_group_name_H-M   'P 1'
#
loop_
_entity.id
_entity.type
_entity.pdbx_description
1 polymer ?
#
loop_
_entity_poly.entity_id
_entity_poly.type
_entity_poly.pdbx_seq_one_letter_code
_entity_poly.pdbx_strand_id
1 'polypeptide(L)' 'MIGRTYLDPGDRLAGRYDPPRCCVILARWADGGGPRNVLVRYEDDGSRAVIPFPRRLRRWDPARHGYQPPLWEED' A
#
# COMPACT_ATOMS: atom_id res chain seq x y z
N MET A 1 10.12 3.64 2.05
CA MET A 1 9.25 3.08 0.98
C MET A 1 8.68 1.80 1.52
N ILE A 2 9.53 0.85 1.89
CA ILE A 2 9.19 -0.17 2.90
C ILE A 2 8.80 0.53 4.22
N GLY A 3 7.84 -0.04 4.94
CA GLY A 3 7.29 0.48 6.20
C GLY A 3 6.40 1.72 6.07
N ARG A 4 6.19 2.23 4.84
CA ARG A 4 5.33 3.40 4.61
C ARG A 4 3.91 2.97 4.24
N THR A 5 2.94 3.75 4.73
CA THR A 5 1.52 3.63 4.40
C THR A 5 1.20 4.31 3.06
N TYR A 6 0.37 3.62 2.27
CA TYR A 6 -0.14 4.06 0.99
C TYR A 6 -1.63 3.76 0.87
N LEU A 7 -2.27 4.42 -0.09
CA LEU A 7 -3.62 4.09 -0.53
C LEU A 7 -3.54 3.29 -1.84
N ASP A 8 -4.07 2.08 -1.82
CA ASP A 8 -4.32 1.26 -3.00
C ASP A 8 -5.77 1.49 -3.48
N PRO A 9 -5.98 2.13 -4.64
CA PRO A 9 -7.30 2.27 -5.24
C PRO A 9 -7.79 0.98 -5.92
N GLY A 10 -7.04 -0.13 -5.85
CA GLY A 10 -7.31 -1.35 -6.61
C GLY A 10 -6.82 -1.25 -8.06
N ASP A 11 -6.97 -2.32 -8.82
CA ASP A 11 -6.58 -2.37 -10.24
C ASP A 11 -7.79 -2.17 -11.16
N ARG A 12 -7.58 -1.63 -12.37
CA ARG A 12 -8.71 -1.42 -13.29
C ARG A 12 -9.34 -2.75 -13.74
N LEU A 13 -8.56 -3.82 -13.90
CA LEU A 13 -9.03 -5.13 -14.38
C LEU A 13 -9.60 -5.97 -13.24
N ALA A 14 -9.01 -5.89 -12.05
CA ALA A 14 -9.47 -6.62 -10.87
C ALA A 14 -10.59 -5.93 -10.08
N GLY A 15 -10.85 -4.65 -10.36
CA GLY A 15 -11.79 -3.81 -9.62
C GLY A 15 -11.09 -2.75 -8.76
N ARG A 16 -11.72 -1.57 -8.71
CA ARG A 16 -11.28 -0.46 -7.84
C ARG A 16 -11.90 -0.60 -6.46
N TYR A 17 -11.14 -0.25 -5.44
CA TYR A 17 -11.64 -0.12 -4.07
C TYR A 17 -12.20 1.29 -3.86
N ASP A 18 -13.40 1.39 -3.31
CA ASP A 18 -14.04 2.64 -2.89
C ASP A 18 -14.64 2.46 -1.48
N PRO A 19 -14.03 3.05 -0.43
CA PRO A 19 -12.82 3.88 -0.48
C PRO A 19 -11.53 3.07 -0.82
N PRO A 20 -10.44 3.74 -1.27
CA PRO A 20 -9.14 3.09 -1.43
C PRO A 20 -8.67 2.41 -0.13
N ARG A 21 -8.04 1.24 -0.24
CA ARG A 21 -7.56 0.49 0.91
C ARG A 21 -6.20 1.00 1.38
N CYS A 22 -6.02 1.13 2.69
CA CYS A 22 -4.72 1.43 3.29
C CYS A 22 -3.82 0.19 3.25
N CYS A 23 -2.57 0.38 2.85
CA CYS A 23 -1.59 -0.71 2.84
C CYS A 23 -0.18 -0.23 3.19
N VAL A 24 0.60 -1.12 3.80
CA VAL A 24 2.01 -0.90 4.11
C VAL A 24 2.88 -1.75 3.18
N ILE A 25 3.95 -1.15 2.63
CA ILE A 25 4.92 -1.90 1.82
C ILE A 25 5.85 -2.69 2.73
N LEU A 26 5.90 -4.01 2.54
CA LEU A 26 6.77 -4.92 3.28
C LEU A 26 8.09 -5.20 2.53
N ALA A 27 8.04 -5.31 1.21
CA ALA A 27 9.21 -5.60 0.38
C ALA A 27 9.08 -4.96 -1.00
N ARG A 28 10.21 -4.79 -1.68
CA ARG A 28 10.30 -4.26 -3.03
C ARG A 28 11.33 -5.05 -3.83
N TRP A 29 11.01 -5.30 -5.10
CA TRP A 29 11.96 -5.84 -6.07
C TRP A 29 12.22 -4.81 -7.17
N ALA A 30 13.48 -4.39 -7.36
CA ALA A 30 13.88 -3.57 -8.52
C ALA A 30 15.41 -3.38 -8.66
N ASP A 31 16.09 -4.20 -9.47
CA ASP A 31 17.49 -3.94 -9.86
C ASP A 31 17.73 -3.77 -11.39
N GLY A 32 16.74 -4.05 -12.27
CA GLY A 32 16.99 -4.15 -13.72
C GLY A 32 15.88 -3.67 -14.65
N GLY A 33 15.51 -2.39 -14.61
CA GLY A 33 14.65 -1.73 -15.63
C GLY A 33 13.18 -2.20 -15.73
N GLY A 34 12.81 -3.32 -15.09
CA GLY A 34 11.46 -3.88 -15.11
C GLY A 34 10.46 -3.24 -14.13
N PRO A 35 9.18 -3.65 -14.17
CA PRO A 35 8.14 -3.14 -13.28
C PRO A 35 8.53 -3.34 -11.82
N ARG A 36 8.57 -2.25 -11.05
CA ARG A 36 8.90 -2.30 -9.62
C ARG A 36 7.71 -2.91 -8.89
N ASN A 37 7.71 -4.21 -8.64
CA ASN A 37 6.68 -4.84 -7.83
C ASN A 37 6.99 -4.64 -6.34
N VAL A 38 5.94 -4.54 -5.53
CA VAL A 38 6.03 -4.45 -4.07
C VAL A 38 5.13 -5.48 -3.43
N LEU A 39 5.59 -6.05 -2.32
CA LEU A 39 4.75 -6.78 -1.40
C LEU A 39 4.08 -5.77 -0.48
N VAL A 40 2.76 -5.80 -0.41
CA VAL A 40 1.98 -4.98 0.51
C VAL A 40 1.23 -5.86 1.50
N ARG A 41 0.95 -5.30 2.67
CA ARG A 41 -0.04 -5.79 3.63
C ARG A 41 -1.17 -4.76 3.72
N TYR A 42 -2.41 -5.18 3.56
CA TYR A 42 -3.57 -4.33 3.77
C TYR A 42 -3.89 -4.23 5.26
N GLU A 43 -4.20 -3.04 5.74
CA GLU A 43 -4.37 -2.76 7.18
C GLU A 43 -5.75 -3.17 7.72
N ASP A 44 -6.75 -3.31 6.84
CA ASP A 44 -8.13 -3.67 7.20
C ASP A 44 -8.33 -5.17 7.47
N ASP A 45 -7.67 -6.06 6.73
CA ASP A 45 -7.81 -7.52 6.87
C ASP A 45 -6.48 -8.27 7.04
N GLY A 46 -5.34 -7.56 7.05
CA GLY A 46 -4.01 -8.15 7.18
C GLY A 46 -3.54 -8.95 5.95
N SER A 47 -4.34 -9.00 4.88
CA SER A 47 -4.03 -9.76 3.67
C SER A 47 -2.80 -9.20 2.96
N ARG A 48 -2.11 -10.05 2.21
CA ARG A 48 -0.85 -9.71 1.52
C ARG A 48 -0.98 -9.88 0.02
N ALA A 49 -0.41 -8.96 -0.74
CA ALA A 49 -0.43 -9.00 -2.20
C ALA A 49 0.87 -8.46 -2.80
N VAL A 50 1.27 -9.01 -3.95
CA VAL A 50 2.33 -8.43 -4.78
C VAL A 50 1.68 -7.58 -5.88
N ILE A 51 2.01 -6.29 -5.92
CA ILE A 51 1.39 -5.35 -6.86
C ILE A 51 2.43 -4.47 -7.57
N PRO A 52 2.14 -3.95 -8.78
CA PRO A 52 3.00 -2.98 -9.44
C PRO A 52 3.04 -1.63 -8.70
N PHE A 53 4.22 -1.19 -8.25
CA PHE A 53 4.39 0.03 -7.44
C PHE A 53 4.14 1.35 -8.19
N PRO A 54 4.81 1.66 -9.32
CA PRO A 54 4.86 3.03 -9.83
C PRO A 54 3.55 3.54 -10.44
N ARG A 55 2.57 2.66 -10.66
CA ARG A 55 1.29 3.00 -11.32
C ARG A 55 0.06 2.84 -10.42
N ARG A 56 0.23 2.32 -9.20
CA ARG A 56 -0.91 1.87 -8.40
C ARG A 56 -1.06 2.62 -7.08
N LEU A 57 0.02 2.74 -6.30
CA LEU A 57 -0.08 3.27 -4.94
C LEU A 57 -0.03 4.80 -4.91
N ARG A 58 -0.99 5.40 -4.19
CA ARG A 58 -0.99 6.84 -3.86
C ARG A 58 -0.36 7.03 -2.49
N ARG A 59 0.48 8.05 -2.34
CA ARG A 59 1.06 8.38 -1.03
C ARG A 59 -0.07 8.76 -0.09
N TRP A 60 -0.14 8.11 1.06
CA TRP A 60 -1.04 8.52 2.12
C TRP A 60 -0.47 9.77 2.79
N ASP A 61 -1.31 10.79 2.96
CA ASP A 61 -0.97 12.05 3.61
C ASP A 61 -1.75 12.15 4.94
N PRO A 62 -1.07 12.02 6.09
CA PRO A 62 -1.69 12.07 7.41
C PRO A 62 -2.53 13.34 7.63
N ALA A 63 -2.09 14.48 7.08
CA ALA A 63 -2.75 15.77 7.24
C ALA A 63 -4.07 15.87 6.45
N ARG A 64 -4.25 15.03 5.42
CA ARG A 64 -5.46 15.01 4.58
C ARG A 64 -6.46 13.94 4.97
N HIS A 65 -6.00 12.89 5.66
CA HIS A 65 -6.79 11.68 5.87
C HIS A 65 -7.07 11.36 7.34
N GLY A 66 -6.56 12.16 8.28
CA GLY A 66 -6.68 11.91 9.71
C GLY A 66 -5.79 10.73 10.11
N TYR A 67 -4.71 10.99 10.83
CA TYR A 67 -3.85 9.93 11.32
C TYR A 67 -4.57 9.14 12.42
N GLN A 68 -4.83 7.86 12.17
CA GLN A 68 -5.03 6.88 13.23
C GLN A 68 -3.90 5.86 13.11
N PRO A 69 -2.94 5.83 14.05
CA PRO A 69 -1.88 4.85 14.02
C PRO A 69 -2.50 3.45 14.12
N PRO A 70 -1.91 2.45 13.44
CA PRO A 70 -2.30 1.08 13.70
C PRO A 70 -1.90 0.67 15.13
N LEU A 71 -2.73 -0.15 15.78
CA LEU A 71 -2.66 -0.55 17.19
C LEU A 71 -1.40 -1.35 17.61
N TRP A 72 -0.37 -1.45 16.76
CA TRP A 72 0.85 -2.23 17.05
C TRP A 72 2.06 -1.38 17.45
N GLU A 73 1.91 -0.07 17.63
CA GLU A 73 2.95 0.82 18.20
C GLU A 73 2.80 1.04 19.72
N GLU A 74 1.91 0.34 20.41
CA GLU A 74 1.80 0.36 21.87
C GLU A 74 2.55 -0.84 22.50
N ASP A 75 3.88 -0.78 22.52
CA ASP A 75 4.75 -1.59 23.39
C ASP A 75 6.03 -0.82 23.75
#